data_AF-A0A6A5XG16-F1
#
_entry.id   AF-A0A6A5XG16-F1
#
_cell.length_a   1.000
_cell.length_b   1.000
_cell.length_c   1.000
_cell.angle_alpha   90.00
_cell.angle_beta   90.00
_cell.angle_gamma   90.00
#
_symmetry.space_group_name_H-M   'P 1'
#
loop_
_entity.id
_entity.type
_entity.pdbx_description
1 polymer ?
#
loop_
_entity_poly.entity_id
_entity_poly.type
_entity_poly.pdbx_seq_one_letter_code
_entity_poly.pdbx_strand_id
1 'polypeptide(L)'
;MDDLTPSDLFSPSKARAQRALTQDWAQIESWLSYKYAGRAIPTFERNEETLKVLRELSTANERADEDRTMIERLEREALKVLDESSTNEDENPMKKALIDNLTPAGADALTALTSTATTLDATGLDTLSMAHSIIHLTSSAQQISNNLAHIQTLQGYLQKQHSLLRDQLALLQTDPAFGAPPTLHRQTTEQVRQMKHVKAKIREYEDRFSSLQSLQNRSLKRIGDASSAEAMADTLEQQKALRELRTVVEDLEARLAVFAELPADKEAARRELGRLEVELDGLRRRRDALFESMVGN
;
A
#
# COMPACT_ATOMS: atom_id res chain seq x y z
N MET A 1 -17.38 -30.15 -6.75
CA MET A 1 -18.38 -31.10 -6.25
C MET A 1 -17.65 -31.93 -5.23
N ASP A 2 -17.71 -31.52 -3.97
CA ASP A 2 -17.11 -32.28 -2.88
C ASP A 2 -18.13 -33.32 -2.44
N ASP A 3 -17.76 -34.59 -2.56
CA ASP A 3 -18.58 -35.73 -2.18
C ASP A 3 -18.71 -35.78 -0.65
N LEU A 4 -19.85 -35.29 -0.13
CA LEU A 4 -20.24 -35.48 1.27
C LEU A 4 -20.52 -36.97 1.51
N THR A 5 -19.61 -37.65 2.20
CA THR A 5 -19.85 -39.02 2.66
C THR A 5 -20.85 -39.06 3.82
N PRO A 6 -21.68 -40.11 3.94
CA PRO A 6 -22.71 -40.22 4.98
C PRO A 6 -22.18 -40.18 6.42
N SER A 7 -20.91 -40.55 6.63
CA SER A 7 -20.24 -40.47 7.93
C SER A 7 -19.99 -39.04 8.41
N ASP A 8 -19.93 -38.08 7.50
CA ASP A 8 -19.73 -36.66 7.84
C ASP A 8 -21.04 -35.94 8.22
N LEU A 9 -22.19 -36.56 7.92
CA LEU A 9 -23.53 -36.15 8.36
C LEU A 9 -23.85 -36.57 9.80
N PHE A 10 -23.07 -37.45 10.42
CA PHE A 10 -23.36 -38.04 11.74
C PHE A 10 -22.24 -37.90 12.78
N SER A 11 -21.42 -36.84 12.72
CA SER A 11 -20.64 -36.46 13.90
C SER A 11 -21.53 -35.63 14.84
N PRO A 12 -21.84 -36.09 16.06
CA PRO A 12 -22.68 -35.35 17.01
C PRO A 12 -22.18 -33.93 17.28
N SER A 13 -20.86 -33.71 17.15
CA SER A 13 -20.24 -32.40 17.30
C SER A 13 -20.55 -31.46 16.12
N LYS A 14 -20.47 -31.94 14.86
CA LYS A 14 -20.84 -31.15 13.67
C LYS A 14 -22.35 -30.84 13.66
N ALA A 15 -23.19 -31.81 14.04
CA ALA A 15 -24.63 -31.61 14.14
C ALA A 15 -25.02 -30.60 15.23
N ARG A 16 -24.32 -30.57 16.37
CA ARG A 16 -24.52 -29.54 17.40
C ARG A 16 -24.09 -28.15 16.92
N ALA A 17 -22.95 -28.04 16.24
CA ALA A 17 -22.49 -26.77 15.67
C ALA A 17 -23.47 -26.22 14.62
N GLN A 18 -23.97 -27.08 13.73
CA GLN A 18 -24.97 -26.67 12.73
C GLN A 18 -26.30 -26.26 13.35
N ARG A 19 -26.74 -26.92 14.43
CA ARG A 19 -27.93 -26.51 15.20
C ARG A 19 -27.74 -25.16 15.87
N ALA A 20 -26.57 -24.92 16.48
CA ALA A 20 -26.23 -23.63 17.07
C ALA A 20 -26.25 -22.51 16.03
N LEU A 21 -25.58 -22.71 14.88
CA LEU A 21 -25.59 -21.74 13.77
C LEU A 21 -27.00 -21.49 13.24
N THR A 22 -27.82 -22.54 13.09
CA THR A 22 -29.22 -22.38 12.66
C THR A 22 -30.04 -21.58 13.68
N GLN A 23 -29.84 -21.83 14.97
CA GLN A 23 -30.52 -21.09 16.04
C GLN A 23 -30.08 -19.62 16.07
N ASP A 24 -28.80 -19.35 15.89
CA ASP A 24 -28.23 -18.00 15.82
C ASP A 24 -28.84 -17.20 14.65
N TRP A 25 -28.93 -17.84 13.47
CA TRP A 25 -29.60 -17.23 12.32
C TRP A 25 -31.08 -16.97 12.57
N ALA A 26 -31.80 -17.90 13.22
CA ALA A 26 -33.20 -17.70 13.57
C ALA A 26 -33.41 -16.52 14.53
N GLN A 27 -32.49 -16.29 15.47
CA GLN A 27 -32.51 -15.13 16.36
C GLN A 27 -32.26 -13.82 15.60
N ILE A 28 -31.30 -13.80 14.68
CA ILE A 28 -31.03 -12.62 13.85
C ILE A 28 -32.22 -12.32 12.92
N GLU A 29 -32.85 -13.35 12.35
CA GLU A 29 -34.02 -13.19 11.48
C GLU A 29 -35.23 -12.63 12.24
N SER A 30 -35.48 -13.12 13.47
CA SER A 30 -36.55 -12.55 14.30
C SER A 30 -36.24 -11.10 14.68
N TRP A 31 -34.99 -10.78 15.03
CA TRP A 31 -34.55 -9.42 15.33
C TRP A 31 -34.67 -8.48 14.12
N LEU A 32 -34.23 -8.91 12.93
CA LEU A 32 -34.39 -8.16 11.69
C LEU A 32 -35.88 -7.97 11.35
N SER A 33 -36.70 -9.01 11.50
CA SER A 33 -38.14 -8.90 11.25
C SER A 33 -38.81 -7.85 12.15
N TYR A 34 -38.37 -7.77 13.42
CA TYR A 34 -38.82 -6.77 14.37
C TYR A 34 -38.36 -5.36 13.95
N LYS A 35 -37.07 -5.17 13.63
CA LYS A 35 -36.53 -3.85 13.24
C LYS A 35 -37.08 -3.33 11.91
N TYR A 36 -37.41 -4.22 10.97
CA TYR A 36 -37.98 -3.83 9.68
C TYR A 36 -39.52 -3.73 9.68
N ALA A 37 -40.21 -4.13 10.76
CA ALA A 37 -41.67 -3.97 10.95
C ALA A 37 -42.51 -4.33 9.70
N GLY A 38 -42.20 -5.45 9.06
CA GLY A 38 -42.90 -5.93 7.85
C GLY A 38 -42.39 -5.36 6.52
N ARG A 39 -41.34 -4.54 6.50
CA ARG A 39 -40.61 -4.18 5.26
C ARG A 39 -39.72 -5.34 4.82
N ALA A 40 -39.51 -5.46 3.51
CA ALA A 40 -38.62 -6.48 2.96
C ALA A 40 -37.19 -6.29 3.48
N ILE A 41 -36.66 -7.33 4.12
CA ILE A 41 -35.27 -7.36 4.59
C ILE A 41 -34.37 -7.35 3.34
N PRO A 42 -33.41 -6.42 3.23
CA PRO A 42 -32.46 -6.41 2.13
C PRO A 42 -31.75 -7.76 2.01
N THR A 43 -31.54 -8.25 0.79
CA THR A 43 -30.78 -9.49 0.59
C THR A 43 -29.32 -9.27 0.94
N PHE A 44 -28.76 -10.13 1.80
CA PHE A 44 -27.35 -10.10 2.17
C PHE A 44 -26.75 -11.51 2.14
N GLU A 45 -25.43 -11.57 2.07
CA GLU A 45 -24.70 -12.83 2.05
C GLU A 45 -24.72 -13.48 3.45
N ARG A 46 -25.15 -14.73 3.55
CA ARG A 46 -25.13 -15.50 4.80
C ARG A 46 -23.76 -16.13 5.01
N ASN A 47 -22.84 -15.37 5.57
CA ASN A 47 -21.49 -15.80 5.95
C ASN A 47 -21.30 -15.78 7.48
N GLU A 48 -20.36 -16.55 8.02
CA GLU A 48 -20.04 -16.57 9.45
C GLU A 48 -19.61 -15.18 9.97
N GLU A 49 -18.84 -14.45 9.16
CA GLU A 49 -18.47 -13.05 9.45
C GLU A 49 -19.70 -12.13 9.55
N THR A 50 -20.67 -12.30 8.65
CA THR A 50 -21.91 -11.49 8.68
C THR A 50 -22.77 -11.82 9.90
N LEU A 51 -22.83 -13.10 10.31
CA LEU A 51 -23.55 -13.51 11.51
C LEU A 51 -22.91 -12.92 12.76
N LYS A 52 -21.57 -12.92 12.84
CA LYS A 52 -20.83 -12.31 13.95
C LYS A 52 -21.13 -10.82 14.07
N VAL A 53 -21.03 -10.08 12.96
CA VAL A 53 -21.31 -8.64 12.92
C VAL A 53 -22.79 -8.35 13.25
N LEU A 54 -23.73 -9.12 12.69
CA LEU A 54 -25.16 -8.93 12.97
C LEU A 54 -25.52 -9.22 14.42
N ARG A 55 -24.87 -10.20 15.07
CA ARG A 55 -25.04 -10.47 16.50
C ARG A 55 -24.47 -9.35 17.36
N GLU A 56 -23.29 -8.86 17.03
CA GLU A 56 -22.71 -7.71 17.74
C GLU A 56 -23.62 -6.49 17.61
N LEU A 57 -24.12 -6.23 16.40
CA LEU A 57 -25.07 -5.14 16.15
C LEU A 57 -26.39 -5.34 16.90
N SER A 58 -26.94 -6.57 16.96
CA SER A 58 -28.18 -6.83 17.67
C SER A 58 -28.03 -6.59 19.18
N THR A 59 -26.93 -7.05 19.78
CA THR A 59 -26.64 -6.83 21.21
C THR A 59 -26.33 -5.37 21.52
N ALA A 60 -25.63 -4.64 20.63
CA ALA A 60 -25.40 -3.22 20.79
C ALA A 60 -26.71 -2.42 20.68
N ASN A 61 -27.61 -2.82 19.79
CA ASN A 61 -28.92 -2.20 19.64
C ASN A 61 -29.82 -2.46 20.86
N GLU A 62 -29.83 -3.69 21.38
CA GLU A 62 -30.55 -4.03 22.61
C GLU A 62 -30.05 -3.22 23.81
N ARG A 63 -28.73 -3.08 23.99
CA ARG A 63 -28.17 -2.18 25.02
C ARG A 63 -28.58 -0.73 24.84
N ALA A 64 -28.58 -0.22 23.60
CA ALA A 64 -29.00 1.15 23.33
C ALA A 64 -30.51 1.36 23.61
N ASP A 65 -31.34 0.36 23.29
CA ASP A 65 -32.77 0.36 23.60
C ASP A 65 -32.97 0.33 25.15
N GLU A 66 -32.21 -0.50 25.88
CA GLU A 66 -32.22 -0.56 27.35
C GLU A 66 -31.81 0.79 27.97
N ASP A 67 -30.69 1.37 27.54
CA ASP A 67 -30.20 2.67 28.01
C ASP A 67 -31.26 3.76 27.78
N ARG A 68 -31.90 3.76 26.61
CA ARG A 68 -32.99 4.68 26.30
C ARG A 68 -34.16 4.50 27.27
N THR A 69 -34.60 3.27 27.52
CA THR A 69 -35.70 3.02 28.47
C THR A 69 -35.35 3.43 29.90
N MET A 70 -34.08 3.27 30.31
CA MET A 70 -33.59 3.72 31.62
C MET A 70 -33.62 5.24 31.73
N ILE A 71 -33.18 5.96 30.69
CA ILE A 71 -33.25 7.43 30.64
C ILE A 71 -34.70 7.90 30.70
N GLU A 72 -35.58 7.35 29.85
CA GLU A 72 -37.00 7.72 29.83
C GLU A 72 -37.70 7.44 31.17
N ARG A 73 -37.28 6.38 31.89
CA ARG A 73 -37.77 6.11 33.24
C ARG A 73 -37.25 7.11 34.26
N LEU A 74 -35.96 7.41 34.23
CA LEU A 74 -35.33 8.39 35.11
C LEU A 74 -35.95 9.78 34.93
N GLU A 75 -36.15 10.21 33.67
CA GLU A 75 -36.82 11.47 33.34
C GLU A 75 -38.24 11.51 33.89
N ARG A 76 -39.02 10.42 33.74
CA ARG A 76 -40.38 10.34 34.28
C ARG A 76 -40.39 10.40 35.82
N GLU A 77 -39.46 9.72 36.48
CA GLU A 77 -39.33 9.77 37.94
C GLU A 77 -38.88 11.17 38.41
N ALA A 78 -37.94 11.81 37.72
CA ALA A 78 -37.49 13.18 38.00
C ALA A 78 -38.62 14.20 37.81
N LEU A 79 -39.40 14.09 36.73
CA LEU A 79 -40.59 14.94 36.49
C LEU A 79 -41.63 14.78 37.58
N LYS A 80 -41.87 13.55 38.04
CA LYS A 80 -42.82 13.28 39.13
C LYS A 80 -42.36 13.94 40.44
N VAL A 81 -41.08 13.83 40.77
CA VAL A 81 -40.50 14.49 41.97
C VAL A 81 -40.63 16.02 41.85
N LEU A 82 -40.40 16.59 40.67
CA LEU A 82 -40.54 18.02 40.45
C LEU A 82 -41.99 18.49 40.65
N ASP A 83 -42.96 17.77 40.10
CA ASP A 83 -44.40 18.09 40.20
C ASP A 83 -44.91 17.97 41.66
N GLU A 84 -44.45 16.95 42.39
CA GLU A 84 -44.71 16.81 43.83
C GLU A 84 -44.05 17.95 44.63
N SER A 85 -42.85 18.41 44.24
CA SER A 85 -42.16 19.51 44.91
C SER A 85 -42.80 20.88 44.67
N SER A 86 -43.28 21.16 43.44
CA SER A 86 -43.96 22.43 43.12
C SER A 86 -45.26 22.59 43.89
N THR A 87 -46.01 21.50 44.08
CA THR A 87 -47.26 21.51 44.84
C THR A 87 -47.04 21.91 46.30
N ASN A 88 -45.88 21.57 46.88
CA ASN A 88 -45.50 21.94 48.25
C ASN A 88 -44.84 23.33 48.35
N GLU A 89 -44.26 23.85 47.26
CA GLU A 89 -43.54 25.15 47.25
C GLU A 89 -44.46 26.38 47.24
N ASP A 90 -45.65 26.26 46.64
CA ASP A 90 -46.66 27.33 46.60
C ASP A 90 -47.23 27.69 47.98
N GLU A 91 -47.03 26.82 48.98
CA GLU A 91 -47.44 27.01 50.36
C GLU A 91 -46.43 27.79 51.21
N ASN A 92 -45.25 28.18 50.70
CA ASN A 92 -44.26 28.91 51.49
C ASN A 92 -44.55 30.42 51.54
N PRO A 93 -45.14 30.95 52.64
CA PRO A 93 -45.46 32.38 52.75
C PRO A 93 -44.20 33.26 52.73
N MET A 94 -43.06 32.70 53.14
CA MET A 94 -41.77 33.38 53.14
C MET A 94 -41.25 33.64 51.73
N LYS A 95 -41.45 32.71 50.77
CA LYS A 95 -41.07 32.89 49.36
C LYS A 95 -41.90 34.00 48.71
N LYS A 96 -43.22 34.00 48.97
CA LYS A 96 -44.14 35.07 48.54
C LYS A 96 -43.75 36.43 49.10
N ALA A 97 -43.50 36.53 50.40
CA ALA A 97 -43.04 37.76 51.03
C ALA A 97 -41.68 38.25 50.48
N LEU A 98 -40.77 37.35 50.12
CA LEU A 98 -39.47 37.72 49.53
C LEU A 98 -39.60 38.26 48.11
N ILE A 99 -40.49 37.66 47.31
CA ILE A 99 -40.82 38.13 45.95
C ILE A 99 -41.47 39.52 46.01
N ASP A 100 -42.41 39.72 46.94
CA ASP A 100 -43.14 40.99 47.09
C ASP A 100 -42.24 42.15 47.57
N ASN A 101 -41.15 41.85 48.28
CA ASN A 101 -40.19 42.85 48.76
C ASN A 101 -38.97 43.03 47.83
N LEU A 102 -38.94 42.34 46.68
CA LEU A 102 -37.81 42.41 45.77
C LEU A 102 -37.88 43.68 44.90
N THR A 103 -36.77 44.39 44.80
CA THR A 103 -36.67 45.51 43.86
C THR A 103 -36.76 45.00 42.41
N PRO A 104 -37.27 45.80 41.45
CA PRO A 104 -37.37 45.40 40.05
C PRO A 104 -35.99 45.02 39.47
N ALA A 105 -34.93 45.76 39.83
CA ALA A 105 -33.56 45.42 39.44
C ALA A 105 -33.07 44.08 40.02
N GLY A 106 -33.51 43.73 41.23
CA GLY A 106 -33.21 42.42 41.84
C GLY A 106 -33.93 41.27 41.15
N ALA A 107 -35.16 41.48 40.70
CA ALA A 107 -35.93 40.50 39.93
C ALA A 107 -35.28 40.24 38.56
N ASP A 108 -34.85 41.29 37.87
CA ASP A 108 -34.14 41.19 36.59
C ASP A 108 -32.78 40.47 36.74
N ALA A 109 -32.02 40.77 37.80
CA ALA A 109 -30.76 40.09 38.06
C ALA A 109 -30.95 38.60 38.38
N LEU A 110 -31.98 38.25 39.15
CA LEU A 110 -32.29 36.85 39.47
C LEU A 110 -32.78 36.08 38.25
N THR A 111 -33.64 36.66 37.43
CA THR A 111 -34.10 36.03 36.18
C THR A 111 -32.97 35.86 35.17
N ALA A 112 -32.06 36.84 35.05
CA ALA A 112 -30.85 36.68 34.25
C ALA A 112 -29.97 35.55 34.79
N LEU A 113 -29.78 35.45 36.10
CA LEU A 113 -28.97 34.40 36.72
C LEU A 113 -29.60 33.02 36.52
N THR A 114 -30.90 32.86 36.77
CA THR A 114 -31.59 31.58 36.54
C THR A 114 -31.64 31.22 35.06
N SER A 115 -31.81 32.19 34.17
CA SER A 115 -31.70 31.97 32.72
C SER A 115 -30.29 31.49 32.35
N THR A 116 -29.23 32.10 32.87
CA THR A 116 -27.86 31.63 32.60
C THR A 116 -27.63 30.23 33.17
N ALA A 117 -28.02 29.98 34.42
CA ALA A 117 -27.87 28.67 35.06
C ALA A 117 -28.60 27.56 34.29
N THR A 118 -29.83 27.81 33.84
CA THR A 118 -30.61 26.86 33.02
C THR A 118 -29.99 26.65 31.64
N THR A 119 -29.52 27.71 30.97
CA THR A 119 -28.84 27.55 29.67
C THR A 119 -27.50 26.82 29.76
N LEU A 120 -26.81 26.95 30.89
CA LEU A 120 -25.54 26.25 31.16
C LEU A 120 -25.77 24.85 31.75
N ASP A 121 -27.02 24.47 32.01
CA ASP A 121 -27.39 23.26 32.76
C ASP A 121 -26.60 23.11 34.07
N ALA A 122 -26.37 24.24 34.74
CA ALA A 122 -25.58 24.30 35.95
C ALA A 122 -26.43 23.86 37.14
N THR A 123 -25.97 22.84 37.86
CA THR A 123 -26.66 22.29 39.04
C THR A 123 -26.57 23.18 40.28
N GLY A 124 -25.83 24.30 40.22
CA GLY A 124 -25.65 25.23 41.35
C GLY A 124 -25.71 26.69 40.90
N LEU A 125 -26.25 27.55 41.78
CA LEU A 125 -26.37 29.00 41.57
C LEU A 125 -25.06 29.76 41.87
N ASP A 126 -23.93 29.07 42.02
CA ASP A 126 -22.65 29.72 42.26
C ASP A 126 -22.14 30.41 40.98
N THR A 127 -22.05 31.73 41.04
CA THR A 127 -21.59 32.58 39.94
C THR A 127 -20.19 32.23 39.45
N LEU A 128 -19.31 31.74 40.34
CA LEU A 128 -17.95 31.36 39.99
C LEU A 128 -17.92 30.04 39.22
N SER A 129 -18.72 29.05 39.63
CA SER A 129 -18.93 27.81 38.87
C SER A 129 -19.48 28.07 37.47
N MET A 130 -20.48 28.97 37.34
CA MET A 130 -21.02 29.38 36.04
C MET A 130 -19.98 30.10 35.18
N ALA A 131 -19.14 30.97 35.76
CA ALA A 131 -18.06 31.62 35.03
C ALA A 131 -17.05 30.58 34.48
N HIS A 132 -16.68 29.58 35.28
CA HIS A 132 -15.80 28.51 34.83
C HIS A 132 -16.40 27.66 33.72
N SER A 133 -17.68 27.30 33.79
CA SER A 133 -18.33 26.54 32.72
C SER A 133 -18.45 27.37 31.43
N ILE A 134 -18.70 28.68 31.51
CA ILE A 134 -18.64 29.58 30.35
C ILE A 134 -17.24 29.58 29.73
N ILE A 135 -16.19 29.74 30.54
CA ILE A 135 -14.80 29.75 30.05
C ILE A 135 -14.46 28.40 29.39
N HIS A 136 -14.87 27.29 30.02
CA HIS A 136 -14.65 25.95 29.49
C HIS A 136 -15.40 25.75 28.17
N LEU A 137 -16.68 26.11 28.09
CA LEU A 137 -17.48 26.03 26.86
C LEU A 137 -16.89 26.90 25.75
N THR A 138 -16.45 28.11 26.08
CA THR A 138 -15.84 29.04 25.12
C THR A 138 -14.52 28.48 24.57
N SER A 139 -13.67 27.96 25.45
CA SER A 139 -12.42 27.30 25.08
C SER A 139 -12.68 26.08 24.19
N SER A 140 -13.61 25.22 24.58
CA SER A 140 -14.00 24.03 23.82
C SER A 140 -14.57 24.41 22.44
N ALA A 141 -15.47 25.41 22.38
CA ALA A 141 -16.03 25.90 21.12
C ALA A 141 -14.94 26.44 20.19
N GLN A 142 -13.97 27.20 20.72
CA GLN A 142 -12.83 27.68 19.94
C GLN A 142 -11.93 26.52 19.46
N GLN A 143 -11.65 25.54 20.31
CA GLN A 143 -10.88 24.35 19.94
C GLN A 143 -11.56 23.58 18.80
N ILE A 144 -12.86 23.32 18.91
CA ILE A 144 -13.64 22.63 17.87
C ILE A 144 -13.66 23.45 16.58
N SER A 145 -13.86 24.76 16.67
CA SER A 145 -13.84 25.66 15.50
C SER A 145 -12.48 25.63 14.79
N ASN A 146 -11.38 25.67 15.56
CA ASN A 146 -10.03 25.58 15.01
C ASN A 146 -9.76 24.22 14.36
N ASN A 147 -10.17 23.13 15.02
CA ASN A 147 -10.05 21.78 14.49
C ASN A 147 -10.86 21.62 13.19
N LEU A 148 -12.07 22.17 13.14
CA LEU A 148 -12.92 22.15 11.96
C LEU A 148 -12.26 22.91 10.79
N ALA A 149 -11.75 24.12 11.03
CA ALA A 149 -11.01 24.87 10.03
C ALA A 149 -9.78 24.10 9.52
N HIS A 150 -9.05 23.44 10.42
CA HIS A 150 -7.92 22.59 10.06
C HIS A 150 -8.36 21.40 9.17
N ILE A 151 -9.40 20.67 9.56
CA ILE A 151 -9.94 19.55 8.78
C ILE A 151 -10.40 20.01 7.40
N GLN A 152 -11.06 21.16 7.29
CA GLN A 152 -11.49 21.72 6.00
C GLN A 152 -10.30 22.03 5.09
N THR A 153 -9.22 22.60 5.63
CA THR A 153 -8.00 22.84 4.84
C THR A 153 -7.36 21.54 4.36
N LEU A 154 -7.28 20.52 5.21
CA LEU A 154 -6.77 19.19 4.85
C LEU A 154 -7.66 18.52 3.78
N GLN A 155 -8.98 18.61 3.94
CA GLN A 155 -9.95 18.09 2.97
C GLN A 155 -9.76 18.76 1.60
N GLY A 156 -9.63 20.08 1.57
CA GLY A 156 -9.37 20.82 0.32
C GLY A 156 -8.05 20.41 -0.32
N TYR A 157 -7.00 20.15 0.48
CA TYR A 157 -5.73 19.64 -0.02
C TYR A 157 -5.87 18.24 -0.63
N LEU A 158 -6.50 17.31 0.09
CA LEU A 158 -6.73 15.94 -0.39
C LEU A 158 -7.59 15.90 -1.65
N GLN A 159 -8.62 16.75 -1.74
CA GLN A 159 -9.43 16.87 -2.96
C GLN A 159 -8.61 17.34 -4.15
N LYS A 160 -7.72 18.34 -3.98
CA LYS A 160 -6.81 18.80 -5.03
C LYS A 160 -5.80 17.72 -5.44
N GLN A 161 -5.23 17.00 -4.47
CA GLN A 161 -4.33 15.88 -4.78
C GLN A 161 -5.07 14.76 -5.52
N HIS A 162 -6.31 14.46 -5.11
CA HIS A 162 -7.13 13.46 -5.76
C HIS A 162 -7.48 13.85 -7.19
N SER A 163 -7.85 15.11 -7.45
CA SER A 163 -8.12 15.56 -8.82
C SER A 163 -6.86 15.48 -9.67
N LEU A 164 -5.72 15.95 -9.15
CA LEU A 164 -4.43 15.87 -9.84
C LEU A 164 -4.04 14.42 -10.19
N LEU A 165 -4.18 13.49 -9.26
CA LEU A 165 -3.89 12.07 -9.51
C LEU A 165 -4.85 11.46 -10.54
N ARG A 166 -6.13 11.85 -10.51
CA ARG A 166 -7.09 11.41 -11.54
C ARG A 166 -6.71 11.95 -12.93
N ASP A 167 -6.31 13.21 -13.01
CA ASP A 167 -5.89 13.83 -14.27
C ASP A 167 -4.62 13.17 -14.81
N GLN A 168 -3.65 12.87 -13.94
CA GLN A 168 -2.43 12.14 -14.31
C GLN A 168 -2.74 10.71 -14.77
N LEU A 169 -3.63 10.00 -14.08
CA LEU A 169 -4.04 8.66 -14.46
C LEU A 169 -4.78 8.68 -15.80
N ALA A 170 -5.68 9.64 -16.00
CA ALA A 170 -6.37 9.83 -17.27
C ALA A 170 -5.37 10.11 -18.39
N LEU A 171 -4.35 10.94 -18.16
CA LEU A 171 -3.28 11.20 -19.12
C LEU A 171 -2.53 9.92 -19.47
N LEU A 172 -2.11 9.12 -18.48
CA LEU A 172 -1.41 7.85 -18.72
C LEU A 172 -2.27 6.82 -19.47
N GLN A 173 -3.58 6.82 -19.27
CA GLN A 173 -4.49 5.88 -19.94
C GLN A 173 -4.89 6.33 -21.35
N THR A 174 -5.01 7.64 -21.58
CA THR A 174 -5.51 8.20 -22.84
C THR A 174 -4.39 8.52 -23.81
N ASP A 175 -3.18 8.84 -23.33
CA ASP A 175 -2.07 9.17 -24.19
C ASP A 175 -1.51 7.89 -24.86
N PRO A 176 -1.61 7.79 -26.20
CA PRO A 176 -1.15 6.62 -26.95
C PRO A 176 0.37 6.41 -26.85
N ALA A 177 1.14 7.39 -26.36
CA ALA A 177 2.58 7.24 -26.11
C ALA A 177 2.90 6.27 -24.96
N PHE A 178 2.00 6.13 -23.98
CA PHE A 178 2.17 5.21 -22.84
C PHE A 178 1.47 3.86 -23.04
N GLY A 179 0.71 3.71 -24.12
CA GLY A 179 0.13 2.43 -24.53
C GLY A 179 1.17 1.50 -25.17
N ALA A 180 1.08 0.20 -24.91
CA ALA A 180 1.91 -0.77 -25.62
C ALA A 180 1.60 -0.70 -27.14
N PRO A 181 2.61 -0.48 -28.00
CA PRO A 181 2.39 -0.42 -29.44
C PRO A 181 1.69 -1.70 -29.92
N PRO A 182 0.60 -1.62 -30.69
CA PRO A 182 -0.14 -2.81 -31.13
C PRO A 182 0.71 -3.73 -32.02
N THR A 183 1.81 -3.21 -32.57
CA THR A 183 2.78 -3.95 -33.37
C THR A 183 3.79 -4.75 -32.53
N LEU A 184 3.90 -4.51 -31.22
CA LEU A 184 4.92 -5.13 -30.36
C LEU A 184 4.77 -6.67 -30.34
N HIS A 185 3.54 -7.18 -30.14
CA HIS A 185 3.32 -8.62 -30.13
C HIS A 185 3.70 -9.26 -31.47
N ARG A 186 3.30 -8.63 -32.58
CA ARG A 186 3.66 -9.08 -33.93
C ARG A 186 5.18 -9.09 -34.12
N GLN A 187 5.87 -8.00 -33.77
CA GLN A 187 7.32 -7.89 -33.84
C GLN A 187 8.02 -8.95 -32.98
N THR A 188 7.57 -9.19 -31.75
CA THR A 188 8.13 -10.22 -30.86
C THR A 188 7.95 -11.61 -31.48
N THR A 189 6.78 -11.93 -32.01
CA THR A 189 6.58 -13.25 -32.66
C THR A 189 7.44 -13.41 -33.91
N GLU A 190 7.65 -12.34 -34.67
CA GLU A 190 8.52 -12.34 -35.84
C GLU A 190 10.00 -12.50 -35.46
N GLN A 191 10.48 -11.75 -34.47
CA GLN A 191 11.83 -11.87 -33.92
C GLN A 191 12.09 -13.27 -33.35
N VAL A 192 11.10 -13.88 -32.67
CA VAL A 192 11.21 -15.26 -32.18
C VAL A 192 11.33 -16.26 -33.34
N ARG A 193 10.61 -16.06 -34.44
CA ARG A 193 10.75 -16.90 -35.64
C ARG A 193 12.11 -16.73 -36.30
N GLN A 194 12.57 -15.49 -36.47
CA GLN A 194 13.90 -15.18 -37.00
C GLN A 194 15.01 -15.78 -36.13
N MET A 195 14.90 -15.65 -34.80
CA MET A 195 15.83 -16.25 -33.84
C MET A 195 15.87 -17.78 -33.95
N LYS A 196 14.72 -18.44 -34.09
CA LYS A 196 14.66 -19.90 -34.31
C LYS A 196 15.33 -20.29 -35.63
N HIS A 197 15.12 -19.51 -36.69
CA HIS A 197 15.76 -19.75 -37.99
C HIS A 197 17.28 -19.62 -37.91
N VAL A 198 17.78 -18.54 -37.31
CA VAL A 198 19.22 -18.32 -37.12
C VAL A 198 19.83 -19.42 -36.25
N LYS A 199 19.17 -19.83 -35.16
CA LYS A 199 19.62 -20.96 -34.32
C LYS A 199 19.70 -22.27 -35.08
N ALA A 200 18.73 -22.55 -35.96
CA ALA A 200 18.78 -23.73 -36.82
C ALA A 200 19.96 -23.65 -37.79
N LYS A 201 20.21 -22.48 -38.38
CA LYS A 201 21.37 -22.25 -39.26
C LYS A 201 22.70 -22.40 -38.54
N ILE A 202 22.83 -21.88 -37.31
CA ILE A 202 24.04 -22.06 -36.49
C ILE A 202 24.33 -23.55 -36.31
N ARG A 203 23.32 -24.36 -35.94
CA ARG A 203 23.49 -25.82 -35.82
C ARG A 203 23.88 -26.48 -37.15
N GLU A 204 23.25 -26.09 -38.26
CA GLU A 204 23.66 -26.58 -39.58
C GLU A 204 25.13 -26.26 -39.90
N TYR A 205 25.61 -25.06 -39.53
CA TYR A 205 27.01 -24.68 -39.72
C TYR A 205 27.96 -25.38 -38.76
N GLU A 206 27.56 -25.62 -37.51
CA GLU A 206 28.31 -26.45 -36.55
C GLU A 206 28.42 -27.90 -37.02
N ASP A 207 27.35 -28.47 -37.58
CA ASP A 207 27.34 -29.82 -38.18
C ASP A 207 28.25 -29.89 -39.43
N ARG A 208 28.23 -28.84 -40.27
CA ARG A 208 29.15 -28.72 -41.41
C ARG A 208 30.60 -28.57 -40.97
N PHE A 209 30.86 -27.78 -39.93
CA PHE A 209 32.20 -27.59 -39.40
C PHE A 209 32.72 -28.89 -38.78
N SER A 210 31.92 -29.58 -37.97
CA SER A 210 32.30 -30.86 -37.36
C SER A 210 32.47 -31.97 -38.39
N SER A 211 31.66 -32.01 -39.46
CA SER A 211 31.85 -32.96 -40.56
C SER A 211 33.10 -32.65 -41.39
N LEU A 212 33.40 -31.38 -41.67
CA LEU A 212 34.67 -30.97 -42.30
C LEU A 212 35.87 -31.31 -41.43
N GLN A 213 35.80 -31.05 -40.12
CA GLN A 213 36.85 -31.42 -39.16
C GLN A 213 37.02 -32.94 -39.08
N SER A 214 35.92 -33.71 -39.14
CA SER A 214 35.96 -35.18 -39.20
C SER A 214 36.57 -35.71 -40.50
N LEU A 215 36.27 -35.08 -41.64
CA LEU A 215 36.87 -35.38 -42.94
C LEU A 215 38.35 -35.02 -42.97
N GLN A 216 38.74 -33.88 -42.39
CA GLN A 216 40.13 -33.47 -42.23
C GLN A 216 40.89 -34.43 -41.32
N ASN A 217 40.32 -34.83 -40.17
CA ASN A 217 40.91 -35.81 -39.28
C ASN A 217 41.03 -37.20 -39.92
N ARG A 218 40.05 -37.61 -40.75
CA ARG A 218 40.14 -38.84 -41.55
C ARG A 218 41.18 -38.73 -42.67
N SER A 219 41.34 -37.56 -43.28
CA SER A 219 42.38 -37.28 -44.27
C SER A 219 43.76 -37.36 -43.63
N LEU A 220 43.96 -36.72 -42.48
CA LEU A 220 45.19 -36.81 -41.67
C LEU A 220 45.48 -38.25 -41.23
N LYS A 221 44.45 -39.03 -40.87
CA LYS A 221 44.58 -40.45 -40.51
C LYS A 221 44.90 -41.34 -41.72
N ARG A 222 44.38 -41.03 -42.92
CA ARG A 222 44.75 -41.68 -44.19
C ARG A 222 46.15 -41.30 -44.67
N ILE A 223 46.61 -40.08 -44.38
CA ILE A 223 48.00 -39.64 -44.64
C ILE A 223 48.98 -40.41 -43.74
N GLY A 224 48.53 -40.89 -42.57
CA GLY A 224 49.30 -41.82 -41.73
C GLY A 224 49.63 -43.17 -42.39
N ASP A 225 48.86 -43.59 -43.40
CA ASP A 225 49.07 -44.85 -44.16
C ASP A 225 49.64 -44.65 -45.58
N ALA A 226 49.74 -43.41 -46.05
CA ALA A 226 50.28 -43.08 -47.39
C ALA A 226 51.54 -42.22 -47.27
N SER A 227 52.67 -42.89 -47.08
CA SER A 227 54.00 -42.33 -47.19
C SER A 227 54.21 -41.67 -48.56
N SER A 228 54.23 -40.34 -48.58
CA SER A 228 54.99 -39.57 -49.56
C SER A 228 55.73 -38.48 -48.80
N ALA A 229 57.06 -38.48 -48.91
CA ALA A 229 57.93 -37.51 -48.24
C ALA A 229 57.62 -36.05 -48.63
N GLU A 230 57.00 -35.86 -49.79
CA GLU A 230 56.52 -34.57 -50.31
C GLU A 230 55.28 -34.06 -49.56
N ALA A 231 54.30 -34.93 -49.25
CA ALA A 231 53.17 -34.55 -48.40
C ALA A 231 53.59 -34.28 -46.94
N MET A 232 54.65 -34.94 -46.46
CA MET A 232 55.24 -34.61 -45.16
C MET A 232 55.94 -33.24 -45.18
N ALA A 233 56.59 -32.84 -46.28
CA ALA A 233 57.19 -31.52 -46.41
C ALA A 233 56.12 -30.41 -46.46
N ASP A 234 55.07 -30.58 -47.28
CA ASP A 234 53.96 -29.63 -47.40
C ASP A 234 53.18 -29.49 -46.09
N THR A 235 52.93 -30.60 -45.38
CA THR A 235 52.26 -30.54 -44.07
C THR A 235 53.15 -29.90 -43.00
N LEU A 236 54.47 -30.04 -43.07
CA LEU A 236 55.40 -29.38 -42.15
C LEU A 236 55.46 -27.87 -42.41
N GLU A 237 55.40 -27.45 -43.68
CA GLU A 237 55.30 -26.03 -44.06
C GLU A 237 53.96 -25.42 -43.64
N GLN A 238 52.84 -26.12 -43.89
CA GLN A 238 51.53 -25.70 -43.40
C GLN A 238 51.47 -25.64 -41.87
N GLN A 239 52.11 -26.59 -41.17
CA GLN A 239 52.20 -26.54 -39.71
C GLN A 239 53.07 -25.38 -39.21
N LYS A 240 54.12 -24.99 -39.95
CA LYS A 240 54.91 -23.78 -39.61
C LYS A 240 54.06 -22.53 -39.78
N ALA A 241 53.36 -22.39 -40.91
CA ALA A 241 52.45 -21.26 -41.14
C ALA A 241 51.32 -21.18 -40.10
N LEU A 242 50.76 -22.32 -39.68
CA LEU A 242 49.75 -22.37 -38.62
C LEU A 242 50.33 -22.04 -37.24
N ARG A 243 51.57 -22.44 -36.96
CA ARG A 243 52.24 -22.05 -35.70
C ARG A 243 52.54 -20.56 -35.69
N GLU A 244 53.01 -19.99 -36.79
CA GLU A 244 53.22 -18.55 -36.94
C GLU A 244 51.90 -17.78 -36.78
N LEU A 245 50.84 -18.22 -37.45
CA LEU A 245 49.52 -17.60 -37.30
C LEU A 245 48.99 -17.72 -35.87
N ARG A 246 49.22 -18.86 -35.22
CA ARG A 246 48.86 -19.05 -33.81
C ARG A 246 49.64 -18.11 -32.90
N THR A 247 50.94 -17.91 -33.12
CA THR A 247 51.72 -16.93 -32.34
C THR A 247 51.21 -15.51 -32.55
N VAL A 248 50.79 -15.16 -33.78
CA VAL A 248 50.19 -13.85 -34.06
C VAL A 248 48.82 -13.69 -33.39
N VAL A 249 48.00 -14.75 -33.35
CA VAL A 249 46.71 -14.74 -32.65
C VAL A 249 46.91 -14.66 -31.15
N GLU A 250 47.84 -15.43 -30.58
CA GLU A 250 48.17 -15.37 -29.15
C GLU A 250 48.71 -13.99 -28.76
N ASP A 251 49.52 -13.35 -29.60
CA ASP A 251 49.97 -11.96 -29.39
C ASP A 251 48.83 -10.95 -29.49
N LEU A 252 47.90 -11.14 -30.43
CA LEU A 252 46.71 -10.29 -30.59
C LEU A 252 45.72 -10.47 -29.43
N GLU A 253 45.54 -11.70 -28.96
CA GLU A 253 44.71 -12.02 -27.79
C GLU A 253 45.33 -11.47 -26.51
N ALA A 254 46.65 -11.55 -26.34
CA ALA A 254 47.36 -10.92 -25.24
C ALA A 254 47.20 -9.39 -25.28
N ARG A 255 47.28 -8.77 -26.47
CA ARG A 255 47.00 -7.33 -26.64
C ARG A 255 45.55 -6.98 -26.36
N LEU A 256 44.59 -7.81 -26.77
CA LEU A 256 43.16 -7.63 -26.51
C LEU A 256 42.81 -7.84 -25.04
N ALA A 257 43.49 -8.74 -24.34
CA ALA A 257 43.28 -9.00 -22.92
C ALA A 257 43.54 -7.75 -22.06
N VAL A 258 44.52 -6.91 -22.45
CA VAL A 258 44.77 -5.61 -21.80
C VAL A 258 43.58 -4.65 -21.93
N PHE A 259 42.76 -4.82 -22.97
CA PHE A 259 41.55 -4.03 -23.21
C PHE A 259 40.26 -4.75 -22.81
N ALA A 260 40.33 -5.96 -22.24
CA ALA A 260 39.14 -6.73 -21.85
C ALA A 260 38.35 -6.11 -20.70
N GLU A 261 39.00 -5.24 -19.91
CA GLU A 261 38.36 -4.46 -18.85
C GLU A 261 37.56 -3.26 -19.41
N LEU A 262 37.73 -2.92 -20.69
CA LEU A 262 36.97 -1.85 -21.33
C LEU A 262 35.64 -2.42 -21.87
N PRO A 263 34.51 -1.73 -21.62
CA PRO A 263 33.22 -2.10 -22.19
C PRO A 263 33.25 -2.22 -23.72
N ALA A 264 32.53 -3.19 -24.27
CA ALA A 264 32.43 -3.42 -25.72
C ALA A 264 31.81 -2.25 -26.51
N ASP A 265 31.11 -1.34 -25.82
CA ASP A 265 30.54 -0.13 -26.39
C ASP A 265 31.57 1.01 -26.38
N LYS A 266 31.85 1.57 -27.56
CA LYS A 266 32.86 2.63 -27.79
C LYS A 266 32.60 3.88 -26.94
N GLU A 267 31.34 4.22 -26.69
CA GLU A 267 30.99 5.38 -25.86
C GLU A 267 31.15 5.11 -24.37
N ALA A 268 30.94 3.86 -23.93
CA ALA A 268 31.17 3.45 -22.55
C ALA A 268 32.68 3.31 -22.24
N ALA A 269 33.46 2.76 -23.17
CA ALA A 269 34.92 2.67 -23.06
C ALA A 269 35.59 4.05 -22.92
N ARG A 270 35.10 5.06 -23.67
CA ARG A 270 35.59 6.44 -23.54
C ARG A 270 35.30 7.06 -22.17
N ARG A 271 34.14 6.74 -21.59
CA ARG A 271 33.77 7.24 -20.25
C ARG A 271 34.65 6.62 -19.17
N GLU A 272 34.92 5.32 -19.24
CA GLU A 272 35.81 4.64 -18.29
C GLU A 272 37.26 5.10 -18.43
N LEU A 273 37.76 5.28 -19.66
CA LEU A 273 39.10 5.86 -19.88
C LEU A 273 39.21 7.27 -19.29
N GLY A 274 38.21 8.13 -19.52
CA GLY A 274 38.20 9.48 -18.94
C GLY A 274 38.17 9.46 -17.41
N ARG A 275 37.48 8.49 -16.79
CA ARG A 275 37.47 8.30 -15.34
C ARG A 275 38.86 7.93 -14.81
N LEU A 276 39.52 6.98 -15.47
CA LEU A 276 40.86 6.51 -15.10
C LEU A 276 41.93 7.59 -15.31
N GLU A 277 41.83 8.40 -16.37
CA GLU A 277 42.73 9.54 -16.59
C GLU A 277 42.64 10.57 -15.46
N VAL A 278 41.43 10.91 -15.01
CA VAL A 278 41.22 11.83 -13.88
C VAL A 278 41.81 11.26 -12.59
N GLU A 279 41.67 9.95 -12.36
CA GLU A 279 42.23 9.28 -11.18
C GLU A 279 43.76 9.26 -11.22
N LEU A 280 44.35 8.99 -12.38
CA LEU A 280 45.81 8.99 -12.59
C LEU A 280 46.40 10.40 -12.41
N ASP A 281 45.73 11.44 -12.92
CA ASP A 281 46.14 12.83 -12.69
C ASP A 281 46.01 13.24 -11.22
N GLY A 282 44.99 12.74 -10.51
CA GLY A 282 44.86 12.89 -9.07
C GLY A 282 46.04 12.26 -8.31
N LEU A 283 46.43 11.04 -8.68
CA LEU A 283 47.58 10.35 -8.10
C LEU A 283 48.91 11.04 -8.44
N ARG A 284 49.06 11.57 -9.66
CA ARG A 284 50.24 12.36 -10.06
C ARG A 284 50.37 13.62 -9.26
N ARG A 285 49.29 14.41 -9.09
CA ARG A 285 49.30 15.60 -8.24
C ARG A 285 49.65 15.27 -6.79
N ARG A 286 49.14 14.15 -6.27
CA ARG A 286 49.44 13.69 -4.91
C ARG A 286 50.89 13.26 -4.75
N ARG A 287 51.43 12.54 -5.74
CA ARG A 287 52.85 12.19 -5.83
C ARG A 287 53.69 13.45 -5.88
N ASP A 288 53.37 14.39 -6.77
CA ASP A 288 54.18 15.61 -6.98
C ASP A 288 54.15 16.49 -5.73
N ALA A 289 53.01 16.61 -5.04
CA ALA A 289 52.93 17.28 -3.74
C ALA A 289 53.76 16.59 -2.65
N LEU A 290 53.80 15.26 -2.62
CA LEU A 290 54.64 14.50 -1.69
C LEU A 290 56.13 14.65 -2.03
N PHE A 291 56.50 14.66 -3.31
CA PHE A 291 57.88 14.92 -3.74
C PHE A 291 58.31 16.34 -3.42
N GLU A 292 57.46 17.33 -3.65
CA GLU A 292 57.72 18.73 -3.30
C GLU A 292 57.89 18.90 -1.78
N SER A 293 57.13 18.16 -0.98
CA SER A 293 57.31 18.11 0.48
C SER A 293 58.61 17.43 0.94
N MET A 294 59.20 16.55 0.12
CA MET A 294 60.48 15.88 0.42
C MET A 294 61.70 16.65 -0.10
N VAL A 295 61.56 17.45 -1.15
CA VAL A 295 62.65 18.23 -1.77
C VAL A 295 62.72 19.67 -1.21
N GLY A 296 61.67 20.15 -0.56
CA GLY A 296 61.57 21.48 0.05
C GLY A 296 62.15 21.64 1.47
N ASN A 297 62.98 20.69 1.94
CA ASN A 297 63.77 20.81 3.18
C ASN A 297 65.28 20.75 2.87
#